data_AF-A0A9X1R1K1-F1
#
_entry.id   AF-A0A9X1R1K1-F1
#
_cell.length_a   1.000
_cell.length_b   1.000
_cell.length_c   1.000
_cell.angle_alpha   90.00
_cell.angle_beta   90.00
_cell.angle_gamma   90.00
#
_symmetry.space_group_name_H-M   'P 1'
#
loop_
_entity.id
_entity.type
_entity.pdbx_description
1 polymer ?
#
loop_
_entity_poly.entity_id
_entity_poly.type
_entity_poly.pdbx_seq_one_letter_code
_entity_poly.pdbx_strand_id
1 'polypeptide(L)'
;MFNAYSKVFNKKNGRVGSLFQRPFKRIKISEEKYLKQLIIYIHLNPENHRIIDNFENYKFSSYNSIISPKPTAIKRTEVIDFFNDIENFILIHRQRKPINENLDFIIE
;
A
#
# COMPACT_ATOMS: atom_id res chain seq x y z
N MET A 1 17.34 5.62 2.50
CA MET A 1 16.61 4.46 3.06
C MET A 1 17.04 3.13 2.40
N PHE A 2 16.82 2.92 1.10
CA PHE A 2 17.13 1.65 0.41
C PHE A 2 18.59 1.20 0.48
N ASN A 3 19.57 2.09 0.28
CA ASN A 3 20.99 1.73 0.38
C ASN A 3 21.38 1.27 1.79
N ALA A 4 20.81 1.89 2.82
CA ALA A 4 21.06 1.50 4.20
C ALA A 4 20.47 0.11 4.49
N TYR A 5 19.23 -0.13 4.07
CA TYR A 5 18.60 -1.45 4.20
C TYR A 5 19.36 -2.54 3.45
N SER A 6 19.71 -2.32 2.18
CA SER A 6 20.50 -3.28 1.37
C SER A 6 21.84 -3.61 2.03
N LYS A 7 22.56 -2.60 2.55
CA LYS A 7 23.84 -2.82 3.23
C LYS A 7 23.67 -3.70 4.47
N VAL A 8 22.67 -3.43 5.30
CA VAL A 8 22.39 -4.21 6.51
C VAL A 8 21.96 -5.63 6.15
N PHE A 9 21.05 -5.79 5.18
CA PHE A 9 20.60 -7.09 4.71
C PHE A 9 21.75 -7.93 4.14
N ASN A 10 22.58 -7.35 3.27
CA ASN A 10 23.72 -8.02 2.67
C ASN A 10 24.74 -8.45 3.74
N LYS A 11 25.08 -7.56 4.67
CA LYS A 11 25.97 -7.88 5.79
C LYS A 11 25.42 -9.02 6.65
N LYS A 12 24.13 -9.01 6.96
CA LYS A 12 23.48 -10.05 7.78
C LYS A 12 23.46 -11.42 7.10
N ASN A 13 23.36 -11.47 5.77
CA ASN A 13 23.20 -12.71 5.01
C ASN A 13 24.46 -13.12 4.22
N GLY A 14 25.61 -12.47 4.44
CA GLY A 14 26.84 -12.76 3.70
C GLY A 14 26.73 -12.56 2.17
N ARG A 15 25.78 -11.73 1.72
CA ARG A 15 25.54 -11.46 0.30
C ARG A 15 26.32 -10.24 -0.18
N VAL A 16 26.58 -10.20 -1.48
CA VAL A 16 27.13 -9.03 -2.19
C VAL A 16 26.23 -8.64 -3.36
N GLY A 17 26.25 -7.38 -3.77
CA GLY A 17 25.48 -6.87 -4.91
C GLY A 17 24.16 -6.17 -4.55
N SER A 18 23.36 -5.85 -5.58
CA SER A 18 22.09 -5.13 -5.43
C SER A 18 21.00 -6.04 -4.86
N LEU A 19 20.24 -5.54 -3.88
CA LEU A 19 19.04 -6.22 -3.37
C LEU A 19 17.79 -5.85 -4.17
N PHE A 20 17.71 -4.60 -4.64
CA PHE A 20 16.55 -4.08 -5.35
C PHE A 20 16.79 -4.08 -6.87
N GLN A 21 15.73 -4.35 -7.64
CA GLN A 21 15.72 -4.12 -9.09
C GLN A 21 15.78 -2.62 -9.38
N ARG A 22 16.46 -2.23 -10.47
CA ARG A 22 16.58 -0.83 -10.92
C ARG A 22 15.99 -0.70 -12.33
N PRO A 23 15.39 0.45 -12.70
CA PRO A 23 14.89 1.57 -11.89
C PRO A 23 13.43 1.39 -11.45
N PHE A 24 13.02 2.05 -10.35
CA PHE A 24 11.62 2.07 -9.90
C PHE A 24 10.78 2.99 -10.78
N LYS A 25 9.57 2.56 -11.14
CA LYS A 25 8.56 3.44 -11.77
C LYS A 25 8.06 4.45 -10.73
N ARG A 26 7.84 5.70 -11.17
CA ARG A 26 7.27 6.77 -10.35
C ARG A 26 6.20 7.49 -11.16
N ILE A 27 5.01 7.61 -10.58
CA ILE A 27 3.88 8.30 -11.20
C ILE A 27 3.52 9.50 -10.32
N LYS A 28 3.41 10.68 -10.93
CA LYS A 28 2.95 11.88 -10.23
C LYS A 28 1.44 11.77 -10.05
N ILE A 29 0.98 11.87 -8.82
CA ILE A 29 -0.44 11.92 -8.48
C ILE A 29 -0.89 13.38 -8.59
N SER A 30 -1.73 13.68 -9.57
CA SER A 30 -2.35 15.00 -9.77
C SER A 30 -3.81 15.06 -9.35
N GLU A 31 -4.47 13.91 -9.25
CA GLU A 31 -5.91 13.82 -8.99
C GLU A 31 -6.19 13.03 -7.72
N GLU A 32 -7.08 13.56 -6.88
CA GLU A 32 -7.53 12.93 -5.65
C GLU A 32 -8.21 11.57 -5.93
N LYS A 33 -8.95 11.45 -7.04
CA LYS A 33 -9.57 10.19 -7.45
C LYS A 33 -8.53 9.08 -7.64
N TYR A 34 -7.41 9.41 -8.29
CA TYR A 34 -6.31 8.46 -8.48
C TYR A 34 -5.65 8.11 -7.15
N LEU A 35 -5.48 9.08 -6.25
CA LEU A 35 -4.96 8.82 -4.90
C LEU A 35 -5.84 7.83 -4.12
N LYS A 36 -7.16 8.02 -4.10
CA LYS A 36 -8.11 7.10 -3.43
C LYS A 36 -7.99 5.69 -4.00
N GLN A 37 -7.96 5.56 -5.32
CA GLN A 37 -7.80 4.27 -6.01
C GLN A 37 -6.47 3.60 -5.65
N LEU A 38 -5.38 4.35 -5.61
CA LEU A 38 -4.06 3.83 -5.25
C LEU A 38 -4.01 3.33 -3.80
N ILE A 39 -4.64 4.05 -2.86
CA ILE A 39 -4.73 3.63 -1.46
C ILE A 39 -5.46 2.28 -1.36
N ILE A 40 -6.62 2.16 -2.02
CA ILE A 40 -7.40 0.91 -2.05
C ILE A 40 -6.57 -0.21 -2.68
N TYR A 41 -5.93 0.05 -3.82
CA TYR A 41 -5.09 -0.93 -4.51
C TYR A 41 -4.00 -1.48 -3.57
N ILE A 42 -3.20 -0.60 -2.95
CA ILE A 42 -2.10 -0.99 -2.05
C ILE A 42 -2.62 -1.86 -0.90
N HIS A 43 -3.77 -1.52 -0.31
CA HIS A 43 -4.35 -2.29 0.78
C HIS A 43 -4.87 -3.66 0.33
N LEU A 44 -5.39 -3.78 -0.90
CA LEU A 44 -5.92 -5.03 -1.44
C LEU A 44 -4.86 -5.93 -2.09
N ASN A 45 -3.67 -5.41 -2.42
CA ASN A 45 -2.58 -6.18 -3.04
C ASN A 45 -2.26 -7.53 -2.38
N PRO A 46 -2.18 -7.65 -1.04
CA PRO A 46 -1.91 -8.93 -0.39
C PRO A 46 -2.93 -10.00 -0.75
N GLU A 47 -4.19 -9.62 -0.92
CA GLU A 47 -5.24 -10.54 -1.30
C GLU A 47 -5.30 -10.77 -2.82
N ASN A 48 -5.16 -9.71 -3.62
CA ASN A 48 -5.14 -9.81 -5.08
C ASN A 48 -4.01 -10.72 -5.58
N HIS A 49 -2.85 -10.68 -4.93
CA HIS A 49 -1.71 -11.56 -5.24
C HIS A 49 -1.71 -12.87 -4.43
N ARG A 50 -2.82 -13.21 -3.76
CA ARG A 50 -3.00 -14.47 -3.02
C ARG A 50 -1.94 -14.72 -1.94
N ILE A 51 -1.40 -13.66 -1.35
CA ILE A 51 -0.51 -13.73 -0.18
C ILE A 51 -1.35 -14.07 1.07
N ILE A 52 -2.60 -13.60 1.13
CA ILE A 52 -3.55 -13.86 2.21
C ILE A 52 -4.99 -13.85 1.70
N ASP A 53 -5.89 -14.61 2.31
CA ASP A 53 -7.30 -14.68 1.89
C ASP A 53 -8.13 -13.44 2.26
N ASN A 54 -7.64 -12.63 3.21
CA ASN A 54 -8.31 -11.42 3.66
C ASN A 54 -7.27 -10.33 3.93
N PHE A 55 -7.33 -9.26 3.14
CA PHE A 55 -6.42 -8.13 3.25
C PHE A 55 -6.45 -7.45 4.64
N GLU A 56 -7.59 -7.50 5.35
CA GLU A 56 -7.72 -6.93 6.70
C GLU A 56 -6.76 -7.62 7.69
N ASN A 57 -6.40 -8.88 7.44
CA ASN A 57 -5.48 -9.64 8.28
C ASN A 57 -4.00 -9.37 7.95
N TYR A 58 -3.70 -8.59 6.90
CA TYR A 58 -2.33 -8.34 6.49
C TYR A 58 -1.65 -7.30 7.38
N LYS A 59 -0.66 -7.75 8.17
CA LYS A 59 0.04 -6.91 9.16
C LYS A 59 0.97 -5.87 8.55
N PHE A 60 1.40 -6.04 7.30
CA PHE A 60 2.38 -5.18 6.64
C PHE A 60 1.71 -4.14 5.73
N SER A 61 0.49 -3.70 6.07
CA SER A 61 -0.17 -2.55 5.43
C SER A 61 -0.54 -1.48 6.47
N SER A 62 -0.77 -0.27 5.98
CA SER A 62 -1.29 0.83 6.79
C SER A 62 -2.76 0.69 7.17
N TYR A 63 -3.53 -0.19 6.52
CA TYR A 63 -4.98 -0.31 6.69
C TYR A 63 -5.40 -0.42 8.17
N ASN A 64 -4.81 -1.39 8.88
CA ASN A 64 -5.08 -1.62 10.30
C ASN A 64 -4.68 -0.44 11.19
N SER A 65 -3.61 0.26 10.83
CA SER A 65 -3.18 1.46 11.54
C SER A 65 -4.11 2.65 11.31
N ILE A 66 -4.76 2.73 10.14
CA ILE A 66 -5.70 3.79 9.80
C ILE A 66 -7.02 3.59 10.56
N ILE A 67 -7.56 2.38 10.60
CA ILE A 67 -8.85 2.10 11.27
C ILE A 67 -8.73 2.00 12.80
N SER A 68 -7.53 1.72 13.32
CA SER A 68 -7.32 1.59 14.77
C SER A 68 -7.24 2.96 15.44
N PRO A 69 -7.74 3.14 16.68
CA PRO A 69 -7.54 4.38 17.43
C PRO A 69 -6.11 4.54 18.00
N LYS A 70 -5.27 3.51 17.92
CA LYS A 70 -3.92 3.53 18.52
C LYS A 70 -3.03 4.63 17.92
N PRO A 71 -2.06 5.19 18.67
CA PRO A 71 -1.11 6.16 18.12
C PRO A 71 -0.39 5.62 16.89
N THR A 72 -0.22 6.46 15.87
CA THR A 72 0.48 6.12 14.62
C THR A 72 1.21 7.34 14.08
N ALA A 73 2.30 7.11 13.35
CA ALA A 73 3.00 8.16 12.59
C ALA A 73 2.32 8.45 11.24
N ILE A 74 1.31 7.67 10.85
CA ILE A 74 0.54 7.87 9.63
C ILE A 74 -0.38 9.08 9.82
N LYS A 75 -0.50 9.92 8.80
CA LYS A 75 -1.48 11.02 8.71
C LYS A 75 -2.89 10.46 8.54
N ARG A 76 -3.39 9.77 9.56
CA ARG A 76 -4.68 9.05 9.54
C ARG A 76 -5.83 9.99 9.17
N THR A 77 -5.88 11.17 9.78
CA THR A 77 -6.94 12.15 9.56
C THR A 77 -6.99 12.56 8.09
N GLU A 78 -5.86 12.97 7.51
CA GLU A 78 -5.77 13.34 6.09
C GLU A 78 -6.24 12.20 5.16
N VAL A 79 -5.87 10.95 5.48
CA VAL A 79 -6.32 9.80 4.70
C VAL A 79 -7.82 9.62 4.82
N ILE A 80 -8.38 9.65 6.04
CA ILE A 80 -9.82 9.47 6.28
C ILE A 80 -10.64 10.60 5.64
N ASP A 81 -10.15 11.84 5.67
CA ASP A 81 -10.83 13.00 5.09
C ASP A 81 -11.08 12.81 3.58
N PHE A 82 -10.16 12.18 2.84
CA PHE A 82 -10.40 11.80 1.45
C PHE A 82 -11.59 10.84 1.29
N PHE A 83 -11.89 10.03 2.29
CA PHE A 83 -13.03 9.10 2.28
C PHE A 83 -14.21 9.64 3.08
N ASN A 84 -14.23 10.92 3.45
CA ASN A 84 -15.21 11.59 4.33
C ASN A 84 -15.18 11.11 5.79
N ASP A 85 -15.25 9.80 6.02
CA ASP A 85 -15.25 9.20 7.35
C ASP A 85 -14.68 7.78 7.33
N ILE A 86 -14.46 7.23 8.53
CA ILE A 86 -13.90 5.90 8.72
C ILE A 86 -14.82 4.79 8.22
N GLU A 87 -16.14 4.98 8.31
CA GLU A 87 -17.12 3.98 7.89
C GLU A 87 -17.12 3.84 6.37
N ASN A 88 -17.08 4.95 5.65
CA ASN A 88 -16.97 5.00 4.20
C ASN A 88 -15.60 4.51 3.71
N PHE A 89 -14.52 4.79 4.45
CA PHE A 89 -13.21 4.17 4.19
C PHE A 89 -13.31 2.64 4.23
N ILE A 90 -13.88 2.07 5.29
CA ILE A 90 -14.05 0.62 5.44
C ILE A 90 -14.98 0.06 4.35
N LEU A 91 -16.11 0.74 4.12
CA LEU A 91 -17.13 0.32 3.15
C LEU A 91 -16.54 0.22 1.74
N ILE A 92 -15.82 1.26 1.29
CA ILE A 92 -15.24 1.30 -0.06
C ILE A 92 -14.16 0.21 -0.24
N HIS A 93 -13.37 -0.09 0.80
CA HIS A 93 -12.39 -1.19 0.74
C HIS A 93 -13.07 -2.57 0.62
N ARG A 94 -14.25 -2.75 1.24
CA ARG A 94 -15.01 -4.00 1.22
C ARG A 94 -15.87 -4.18 -0.03
N GLN A 95 -16.45 -3.12 -0.58
CA GLN A 95 -17.41 -3.16 -1.70
C GLN A 95 -16.80 -3.49 -3.08
N ARG A 96 -15.61 -4.09 -3.12
CA ARG A 96 -14.83 -4.48 -4.31
C ARG A 96 -15.62 -4.45 -5.62
N LYS A 97 -15.24 -3.54 -6.51
CA LYS A 97 -15.09 -3.94 -7.90
C LYS A 97 -13.61 -4.17 -8.11
N PRO A 98 -13.13 -5.39 -8.39
CA PRO A 98 -11.83 -5.51 -9.04
C PRO A 98 -11.93 -4.62 -10.27
N ILE A 99 -11.09 -3.58 -10.32
CA ILE A 99 -11.02 -2.71 -11.48
C ILE A 99 -10.36 -3.58 -12.56
N ASN A 100 -11.17 -4.32 -13.29
CA ASN A 100 -10.73 -4.92 -14.54
C ASN A 100 -10.67 -3.81 -15.61
N GLU A 101 -9.59 -3.88 -16.39
CA GLU A 101 -9.38 -3.32 -17.73
C GLU A 101 -8.53 -2.06 -17.91
N ASN A 102 -7.86 -1.51 -16.90
CA ASN A 102 -6.69 -0.65 -17.17
C ASN A 102 -5.69 -0.63 -16.00
N LEU A 103 -5.15 -1.81 -15.67
CA LEU A 103 -4.07 -1.96 -14.68
C LEU A 103 -2.68 -1.58 -15.20
N ASP A 104 -2.55 -1.19 -16.47
CA ASP A 104 -1.26 -0.77 -17.07
C ASP A 104 -0.62 0.45 -16.38
N PHE A 105 -1.39 1.16 -15.53
CA PHE A 105 -0.91 2.29 -14.74
C PHE A 105 -0.56 1.95 -13.29
N ILE A 106 -0.80 0.73 -12.82
CA ILE A 106 -0.52 0.35 -11.43
C ILE A 106 0.59 -0.71 -11.37
N ILE A 107 1.77 -0.28 -11.83
CA ILE A 107 3.09 -0.80 -11.45
C ILE A 107 3.12 -2.34 -11.29
N GLU A 108 2.92 -3.05 -12.39
CA GLU A 108 3.73 -4.22 -12.72
C GLU A 108 4.74 -3.82 -13.81
#